data_AF-A0A844TGM3-F1
#
_entry.id   AF-A0A844TGM3-F1
#
_cell.length_a   1.000
_cell.length_b   1.000
_cell.length_c   1.000
_cell.angle_alpha   90.00
_cell.angle_beta   90.00
_cell.angle_gamma   90.00
#
_symmetry.space_group_name_H-M   'P 1'
#
loop_
_entity.id
_entity.type
_entity.pdbx_description
1 polymer ?
#
loop_
_entity_poly.entity_id
_entity_poly.type
_entity_poly.pdbx_seq_one_letter_code
_entity_poly.pdbx_strand_id
1 'polypeptide(L)' 'MSSKAELAALLRAVLDEVCANVPLSDAATRQRVAAKLRETLRGDRCSLEDLKQAGRDALISAPTMWR' A
#
# COMPACT_ATOMS: atom_id res chain seq x y z
N MET A 1 9.32 15.88 13.42
CA MET A 1 9.32 14.40 13.36
C MET A 1 7.88 13.96 13.44
N SER A 2 7.25 13.57 12.32
CA SER A 2 5.87 13.09 12.32
C SER A 2 5.74 11.90 13.27
N SER A 3 4.69 11.87 14.08
CA SER A 3 4.53 10.79 15.05
C SER A 3 4.31 9.46 14.33
N LYS A 4 4.87 8.36 14.84
CA LYS A 4 4.68 7.01 14.27
C LYS A 4 3.20 6.65 14.07
N ALA A 5 2.33 7.22 14.91
CA ALA A 5 0.88 7.08 14.80
C ALA A 5 0.28 7.77 13.55
N GLU A 6 0.77 8.96 13.18
CA GLU A 6 0.33 9.65 11.97
C GLU A 6 0.74 8.90 10.71
N LEU A 7 1.97 8.38 10.68
CA LEU A 7 2.45 7.54 9.57
C LEU A 7 1.63 6.26 9.43
N ALA A 8 1.24 5.65 10.55
CA ALA A 8 0.36 4.48 10.54
C ALA A 8 -1.05 4.80 10.05
N ALA A 9 -1.61 5.95 10.44
CA ALA A 9 -2.92 6.42 9.98
C ALA A 9 -2.92 6.71 8.47
N LEU A 10 -1.88 7.41 7.98
CA LEU A 10 -1.69 7.67 6.56
C LEU A 10 -1.56 6.37 5.76
N LEU A 11 -0.77 5.41 6.24
CA LEU A 11 -0.61 4.13 5.57
C LEU A 11 -1.92 3.33 5.54
N ARG A 12 -2.72 3.38 6.62
CA ARG A 12 -4.04 2.76 6.67
C ARG A 12 -4.99 3.40 5.64
N ALA A 13 -4.99 4.72 5.54
CA ALA A 13 -5.80 5.46 4.57
C ALA A 13 -5.40 5.15 3.13
N VAL A 14 -4.10 5.13 2.83
CA VAL A 14 -3.60 4.78 1.49
C VAL A 14 -3.88 3.33 1.15
N LEU A 15 -3.72 2.41 2.11
CA LEU A 15 -4.05 0.99 1.90
C LEU A 15 -5.53 0.81 1.59
N ASP A 16 -6.42 1.50 2.31
CA ASP A 16 -7.87 1.45 2.08
C ASP A 16 -8.23 2.00 0.70
N GLU A 17 -7.67 3.17 0.33
CA GLU A 17 -7.87 3.78 -0.99
C GLU A 17 -7.40 2.86 -2.13
N VAL A 18 -6.19 2.29 -2.02
CA VAL A 18 -5.60 1.43 -3.05
C VAL A 18 -6.33 0.08 -3.10
N CYS A 19 -6.70 -0.48 -1.95
CA CYS A 19 -7.41 -1.77 -1.88
C CYS A 19 -8.92 -1.66 -2.05
N ALA A 20 -9.47 -0.46 -2.29
CA ALA A 20 -10.91 -0.24 -2.46
C ALA A 20 -11.50 -1.11 -3.58
N ASN A 21 -10.73 -1.34 -4.65
CA ASN A 21 -11.13 -2.18 -5.78
C ASN A 21 -10.61 -3.63 -5.69
N VAL A 22 -9.96 -4.00 -4.58
CA VAL A 22 -9.43 -5.35 -4.36
C VAL A 22 -10.43 -6.15 -3.53
N PRO A 23 -10.93 -7.30 -4.03
CA PRO A 23 -11.86 -8.11 -3.27
C PRO A 23 -11.28 -8.54 -1.92
N LEU A 24 -12.14 -8.68 -0.90
CA LEU A 24 -11.74 -9.17 0.42
C LEU A 24 -11.13 -10.57 0.37
N SER A 25 -11.56 -11.40 -0.59
CA SER A 25 -11.01 -12.73 -0.87
C SER A 25 -9.54 -12.69 -1.32
N ASP A 26 -9.08 -11.55 -1.84
CA ASP A 26 -7.72 -11.34 -2.34
C ASP A 26 -6.78 -10.84 -1.23
N ALA A 27 -6.71 -11.62 -0.14
CA ALA A 27 -5.87 -11.32 1.01
C ALA A 27 -4.38 -11.24 0.62
N ALA A 28 -3.94 -12.05 -0.35
CA ALA A 28 -2.58 -12.03 -0.88
C ALA A 28 -2.22 -10.67 -1.49
N THR A 29 -3.11 -10.12 -2.32
CA THR A 29 -2.93 -8.79 -2.95
C THR A 29 -2.89 -7.68 -1.91
N ARG A 30 -3.85 -7.68 -0.95
CA ARG A 30 -3.87 -6.68 0.13
C ARG A 30 -2.62 -6.72 1.01
N GLN A 31 -2.13 -7.93 1.32
CA GLN A 31 -0.92 -8.12 2.13
C GLN A 31 0.34 -7.67 1.40
N ARG A 32 0.41 -7.88 0.08
CA ARG A 32 1.51 -7.39 -0.78
C ARG A 32 1.56 -5.87 -0.83
N VAL A 33 0.42 -5.22 -1.03
CA VAL A 33 0.30 -3.75 -1.01
C VAL A 33 0.75 -3.21 0.35
N ALA A 34 0.27 -3.79 1.46
CA ALA A 34 0.67 -3.39 2.80
C ALA A 34 2.18 -3.57 3.07
N ALA A 35 2.78 -4.65 2.56
CA ALA A 35 4.22 -4.88 2.66
C ALA A 35 5.01 -3.81 1.89
N LYS A 36 4.61 -3.53 0.64
CA LYS A 36 5.25 -2.52 -0.22
C LYS A 36 5.18 -1.13 0.40
N LEU A 37 4.01 -0.72 0.90
CA LEU A 37 3.83 0.56 1.60
C LEU A 37 4.74 0.69 2.83
N ARG A 38 4.90 -0.39 3.61
CA ARG A 38 5.80 -0.42 4.78
C ARG A 38 7.27 -0.34 4.39
N GLU A 39 7.65 -0.89 3.25
CA GLU A 39 9.00 -0.74 2.70
C GLU A 39 9.26 0.69 2.24
N THR A 40 8.31 1.30 1.53
CA THR A 40 8.41 2.71 1.10
C THR A 40 8.53 3.64 2.31
N LEU A 41 7.76 3.42 3.38
CA LEU A 41 7.85 4.17 4.63
C LEU A 41 9.17 4.02 5.39
N ARG A 42 9.91 2.92 5.18
CA ARG A 42 11.24 2.74 5.76
C ARG A 42 12.29 3.60 5.06
N GLY A 43 11.98 4.15 3.88
CA GLY A 43 12.79 5.16 3.23
C GLY A 43 12.68 6.51 3.95
N ASP A 44 13.83 7.15 4.16
CA ASP A 44 13.97 8.42 4.91
C ASP A 44 13.16 9.60 4.30
N ARG A 45 12.80 9.51 3.02
CA ARG A 45 11.89 10.44 2.33
C ARG A 45 10.75 9.68 1.67
N CYS A 46 9.59 9.69 2.30
CA CYS A 46 8.40 9.03 1.80
C CYS A 46 7.27 10.05 1.72
N SER A 47 6.81 10.40 0.51
CA SER A 47 5.65 11.28 0.32
C SER A 47 4.36 10.47 0.17
N LEU A 48 3.21 11.12 0.39
CA LEU A 48 1.90 10.49 0.19
C LEU A 48 1.74 9.96 -1.25
N GLU A 49 2.29 10.69 -2.23
CA GLU A 49 2.26 10.29 -3.64
C GLU A 49 3.11 9.04 -3.90
N ASP A 50 4.30 8.93 -3.30
CA ASP A 50 5.13 7.72 -3.37
C ASP A 50 4.40 6.49 -2.80
N LEU A 51 3.68 6.66 -1.69
CA LEU A 51 2.89 5.59 -1.10
C LEU A 51 1.76 5.16 -2.04
N LYS A 52 1.01 6.11 -2.61
CA LYS A 52 -0.05 5.79 -3.58
C LYS A 52 0.51 5.10 -4.81
N GLN A 53 1.64 5.57 -5.33
CA GLN A 53 2.28 5.00 -6.51
C GLN A 53 2.80 3.59 -6.22
N ALA A 54 3.48 3.37 -5.10
CA ALA A 54 3.97 2.06 -4.67
C ALA A 54 2.82 1.06 -4.44
N GLY A 55 1.71 1.53 -3.88
CA GLY A 55 0.51 0.71 -3.70
C GLY A 55 -0.11 0.29 -5.04
N ARG A 56 -0.26 1.22 -5.98
CA ARG A 56 -0.77 0.93 -7.34
C ARG A 56 0.16 0.01 -8.11
N ASP A 57 1.47 0.23 -8.03
CA ASP A 57 2.47 -0.65 -8.64
C ASP A 57 2.37 -2.08 -8.10
N ALA A 58 2.15 -2.24 -6.78
CA ALA A 58 1.93 -3.55 -6.18
C ALA A 58 0.63 -4.24 -6.66
N LEU A 59 -0.40 -3.47 -7.07
CA LEU A 59 -1.60 -4.02 -7.71
C LEU A 59 -1.33 -4.42 -9.16
N ILE A 60 -0.63 -3.59 -9.93
CA ILE A 60 -0.36 -3.83 -11.36
C ILE A 60 0.63 -5.00 -11.54
N SER A 61 1.60 -5.12 -10.63
CA SER A 61 2.59 -6.19 -10.60
C SER A 61 2.04 -7.50 -10.02
N ALA A 62 0.81 -7.50 -9.49
CA ALA A 62 0.13 -8.76 -9.20
C ALA A 62 -0.07 -9.48 -10.54
N PRO A 63 0.46 -10.70 -10.72
CA PRO A 63 0.30 -11.40 -11.98
C PRO A 63 -1.21 -11.56 -12.20
N THR A 64 -1.71 -10.98 -13.28
CA THR A 64 -3.10 -11.05 -13.77
C THR A 64 -3.55 -12.47 -14.13
N MET A 65 -2.85 -13.50 -13.62
CA MET A 65 -3.10 -14.92 -13.76
C MET A 65 -4.17 -15.46 -12.80
N TRP A 66 -5.06 -14.61 -12.30
CA TRP A 66 -6.14 -15.03 -11.42
C TRP A 66 -7.45 -14.72 -12.16
N ARG A 67 -7.73 -15.57 -13.15
CA ARG A 67 -9.02 -15.69 -13.84
C ARG A 67 -9.66 -17.01 -13.43
#